data_AF-A0A6V8KTW5-F1
#
_entry.id   AF-A0A6V8KTW5-F1
#
_cell.length_a   1.000
_cell.length_b   1.000
_cell.length_c   1.000
_cell.angle_alpha   90.00
_cell.angle_beta   90.00
_cell.angle_gamma   90.00
#
_symmetry.space_group_name_H-M   'P 1'
#
loop_
_entity.id
_entity.type
_entity.pdbx_description
1 polymer ?
#
loop_
_entity_poly.entity_id
_entity_poly.type
_entity_poly.pdbx_seq_one_letter_code
_entity_poly.pdbx_strand_id
1 'polypeptide(L)'
;MGMWDLRCMVTGLPLTANDPATAVLLTRVGDGYRPAALGLRGIYNCYGTIDSVVEDAHAGLLWRYAVDRLADGRLAVSDDEPLEPTDDIDRLLEVVERNSLGFLDDDPAGFAPAVTLDGETLHHALVYQPVWDGLSTQLDGPLDDMFDRLLGHSTLARELYRDRLTEVADLVRQLASVDAFVAARGLVWAPPGEERQRYPVDLGAQFDVADLRSFVDEARRDTAGVEALRAAVEEADRAVGEHEAEERHAAEQPPADWSAFDLTATALANLEIKRAIAVDEHGNPL
;
A
#
# COMPACT_ATOMS: atom_id res chain seq x y z
N MET A 1 10.58 -1.43 -12.16
CA MET A 1 10.07 -0.80 -10.92
C MET A 1 10.98 -1.19 -9.79
N GLY A 2 11.28 -0.26 -8.87
CA GLY A 2 12.09 -0.54 -7.68
C GLY A 2 11.23 -1.13 -6.57
N MET A 3 11.83 -1.97 -5.73
CA MET A 3 11.20 -2.45 -4.49
C MET A 3 11.28 -1.33 -3.44
N TRP A 4 10.19 -1.11 -2.74
CA TRP A 4 10.06 -0.12 -1.67
C TRP A 4 9.63 -0.84 -0.40
N ASP A 5 10.30 -0.53 0.70
CA ASP A 5 9.87 -1.01 2.01
C ASP A 5 9.01 0.06 2.67
N LEU A 6 7.89 -0.35 3.25
CA LEU A 6 6.98 0.54 3.96
C LEU A 6 6.85 0.15 5.43
N ARG A 7 6.25 1.06 6.20
CA ARG A 7 5.95 0.84 7.61
C ARG A 7 4.45 0.97 7.84
N CYS A 8 3.92 0.17 8.76
CA CYS A 8 2.55 0.28 9.23
C CYS A 8 2.31 1.69 9.80
N MET A 9 1.32 2.41 9.25
CA MET A 9 1.03 3.80 9.66
C MET A 9 0.74 3.93 11.17
N VAL A 10 0.12 2.91 11.76
CA VAL A 10 -0.35 2.96 13.16
C VAL A 10 0.77 2.63 14.18
N THR A 11 1.68 1.72 13.84
CA THR A 11 2.65 1.17 14.80
C THR A 11 4.11 1.33 14.40
N GLY A 12 4.38 1.67 13.15
CA GLY A 12 5.74 1.76 12.61
C GLY A 12 6.41 0.40 12.38
N LEU A 13 5.70 -0.72 12.58
CA LEU A 13 6.19 -2.06 12.21
C LEU A 13 6.51 -2.11 10.72
N PRO A 14 7.62 -2.76 10.31
CA PRO A 14 7.92 -2.92 8.89
C PRO A 14 6.86 -3.77 8.20
N LEU A 15 6.54 -3.42 6.96
CA LEU A 15 5.80 -4.26 6.03
C LEU A 15 6.81 -4.91 5.09
N THR A 16 6.86 -6.24 5.11
CA THR A 16 7.76 -7.04 4.27
C THR A 16 7.00 -7.71 3.14
N ALA A 17 7.72 -8.28 2.18
CA ALA A 17 7.12 -8.92 1.03
C ALA A 17 6.11 -9.99 1.41
N ASN A 18 4.91 -9.89 0.85
CA ASN A 18 3.79 -10.78 1.09
C ASN A 18 3.13 -10.65 2.47
N ASP A 19 3.46 -9.62 3.27
CA ASP A 19 2.75 -9.37 4.51
C ASP A 19 1.29 -8.99 4.24
N PRO A 20 0.32 -9.58 4.97
CA PRO A 20 -1.06 -9.14 4.86
C PRO A 20 -1.20 -7.72 5.42
N ALA A 21 -1.90 -6.86 4.67
CA ALA A 21 -2.10 -5.46 5.05
C ALA A 21 -3.51 -4.99 4.67
N THR A 22 -3.96 -3.95 5.37
CA THR A 22 -5.17 -3.19 5.04
C THR A 22 -4.77 -1.83 4.49
N ALA A 23 -5.20 -1.52 3.25
CA ALA A 23 -5.11 -0.20 2.68
C ALA A 23 -6.37 0.61 3.00
N VAL A 24 -6.19 1.86 3.44
CA VAL A 24 -7.27 2.81 3.66
C VAL A 24 -7.08 3.99 2.72
N LEU A 25 -8.03 4.21 1.82
CA LEU A 25 -8.01 5.39 0.96
C LEU A 25 -8.20 6.65 1.80
N LEU A 26 -7.48 7.71 1.47
CA LEU A 26 -7.46 8.98 2.17
C LEU A 26 -7.77 10.14 1.21
N THR A 27 -8.43 11.17 1.72
CA THR A 27 -8.47 12.49 1.09
C THR A 27 -7.95 13.55 2.05
N ARG A 28 -7.46 14.66 1.49
CA ARG A 28 -6.98 15.80 2.27
C ARG A 28 -8.15 16.63 2.78
N VAL A 29 -8.20 16.88 4.09
CA VAL A 29 -9.22 17.72 4.75
C VAL A 29 -8.51 18.79 5.56
N GLY A 30 -8.54 20.02 5.07
CA GLY A 30 -7.76 21.11 5.66
C GLY A 30 -6.27 20.86 5.49
N ASP A 31 -5.54 20.79 6.59
CA ASP A 31 -4.09 20.57 6.61
C ASP A 31 -3.68 19.12 6.96
N GLY A 32 -4.64 18.19 7.06
CA GLY A 32 -4.38 16.78 7.32
C GLY A 32 -5.16 15.85 6.38
N TYR A 33 -5.05 14.55 6.63
CA TYR A 33 -5.78 13.54 5.85
C TYR A 33 -6.84 12.86 6.72
N ARG A 34 -7.88 12.36 6.05
CA ARG A 34 -8.96 11.60 6.66
C ARG A 34 -9.32 10.40 5.78
N PRO A 35 -9.82 9.29 6.37
CA PRO A 35 -10.31 8.15 5.59
C PRO A 35 -11.39 8.56 4.60
N ALA A 36 -11.22 8.19 3.34
CA ALA A 36 -12.19 8.42 2.27
C ALA A 36 -13.06 7.19 1.99
N ALA A 37 -12.59 6.00 2.38
CA ALA A 37 -13.29 4.72 2.27
C ALA A 37 -12.97 3.78 3.45
N LEU A 38 -13.70 2.66 3.56
CA LEU A 38 -13.39 1.59 4.49
C LEU A 38 -12.13 0.82 4.02
N GLY A 39 -11.49 0.08 4.92
CA GLY A 39 -10.24 -0.62 4.63
C GLY A 39 -10.42 -1.77 3.62
N LEU A 40 -9.47 -1.89 2.69
CA LEU A 40 -9.33 -3.01 1.76
C LEU A 40 -8.21 -3.92 2.24
N ARG A 41 -8.48 -5.22 2.39
CA ARG A 41 -7.46 -6.19 2.79
C ARG A 41 -6.81 -6.79 1.55
N GLY A 42 -5.48 -6.89 1.57
CA GLY A 42 -4.69 -7.53 0.53
C GLY A 42 -3.32 -7.91 1.07
N ILE A 43 -2.36 -8.01 0.16
CA ILE A 43 -0.98 -8.43 0.42
C ILE A 43 -0.04 -7.29 0.03
N TYR A 44 0.93 -6.94 0.88
CA TYR A 44 1.90 -5.91 0.57
C TYR A 44 2.76 -6.32 -0.63
N ASN A 45 2.72 -5.53 -1.69
CA ASN A 45 3.32 -5.87 -2.99
C ASN A 45 4.79 -5.41 -3.12
N CYS A 46 5.35 -4.75 -2.10
CA CYS A 46 6.67 -4.09 -2.13
C CYS A 46 6.84 -3.02 -3.20
N TYR A 47 5.73 -2.55 -3.76
CA TYR A 47 5.64 -1.37 -4.60
C TYR A 47 4.73 -0.34 -3.92
N GLY A 48 4.82 -0.22 -2.59
CA GLY A 48 4.21 0.90 -1.87
C GLY A 48 2.71 0.79 -1.62
N THR A 49 2.06 -0.31 -2.03
CA THR A 49 0.63 -0.55 -1.81
C THR A 49 0.35 -2.04 -1.56
N ILE A 50 -0.92 -2.44 -1.61
CA ILE A 50 -1.33 -3.83 -1.58
C ILE A 50 -1.71 -4.32 -2.98
N ASP A 51 -1.50 -5.59 -3.24
CA ASP A 51 -2.08 -6.36 -4.34
C ASP A 51 -2.92 -7.51 -3.79
N SER A 52 -3.45 -8.35 -4.69
CA SER A 52 -4.17 -9.57 -4.32
C SER A 52 -5.32 -9.25 -3.35
N VAL A 53 -6.02 -8.13 -3.59
CA VAL A 53 -7.06 -7.66 -2.69
C VAL A 53 -8.14 -8.74 -2.57
N VAL A 54 -8.59 -8.96 -1.33
CA VAL A 54 -9.65 -9.93 -1.05
C VAL A 54 -10.92 -9.47 -1.77
N GLU A 55 -11.34 -10.28 -2.75
CA GLU A 55 -12.56 -10.06 -3.51
C GLU A 55 -13.80 -10.27 -2.63
N ASP A 56 -14.22 -9.21 -1.96
CA ASP A 56 -15.45 -9.16 -1.19
C ASP A 56 -16.46 -8.15 -1.74
N ALA A 57 -17.63 -8.06 -1.09
CA ALA A 57 -18.70 -7.17 -1.52
C ALA A 57 -18.28 -5.69 -1.47
N HIS A 58 -17.37 -5.31 -0.56
CA HIS A 58 -16.89 -3.95 -0.39
C HIS A 58 -15.85 -3.59 -1.45
N ALA A 59 -14.86 -4.44 -1.70
CA ALA A 59 -13.89 -4.27 -2.79
C ALA A 59 -14.60 -4.14 -4.14
N GLY A 60 -15.55 -5.04 -4.43
CA GLY A 60 -16.35 -4.97 -5.64
C GLY A 60 -17.25 -3.73 -5.73
N LEU A 61 -17.74 -3.22 -4.59
CA LEU A 61 -18.53 -1.97 -4.55
C LEU A 61 -17.67 -0.75 -4.89
N LEU A 62 -16.47 -0.66 -4.31
CA LEU A 62 -15.53 0.41 -4.56
C LEU A 62 -15.03 0.40 -6.01
N TRP A 63 -14.72 -0.78 -6.57
CA TRP A 63 -14.32 -0.89 -7.98
C TRP A 63 -15.42 -0.42 -8.93
N ARG A 64 -16.66 -0.91 -8.76
CA ARG A 64 -17.80 -0.46 -9.58
C ARG A 64 -18.00 1.06 -9.49
N TYR A 65 -17.87 1.63 -8.29
CA TYR A 65 -17.94 3.07 -8.12
C TYR A 65 -16.84 3.80 -8.89
N ALA A 66 -15.59 3.33 -8.82
CA ALA A 66 -14.47 3.91 -9.56
C ALA A 66 -14.72 3.86 -11.07
N VAL A 67 -15.17 2.73 -11.62
CA VAL A 67 -15.54 2.59 -13.04
C VAL A 67 -16.65 3.55 -13.44
N ASP A 68 -17.71 3.68 -12.63
CA ASP A 68 -18.81 4.59 -12.91
C ASP A 68 -18.34 6.06 -12.89
N ARG A 69 -17.45 6.44 -11.96
CA ARG A 69 -16.88 7.79 -11.85
C ARG A 69 -15.84 8.08 -12.95
N LEU A 70 -15.16 7.05 -13.44
CA LEU A 70 -14.27 7.18 -14.60
C LEU A 70 -15.10 7.47 -15.86
N ALA A 71 -16.21 6.75 -16.04
CA ALA A 71 -17.09 6.92 -17.20
C ALA A 71 -17.77 8.30 -17.27
N ASP A 72 -18.08 8.91 -16.12
CA ASP A 72 -18.67 10.26 -16.04
C ASP A 72 -17.63 11.39 -15.87
N GLY A 73 -16.33 11.05 -15.82
CA GLY A 73 -15.21 11.99 -15.75
C GLY A 73 -14.96 12.59 -14.36
N ARG A 74 -15.64 12.12 -13.31
CA ARG A 74 -15.40 12.55 -11.93
C ARG A 74 -14.13 11.93 -11.35
N LEU A 75 -13.79 10.71 -11.75
CA LEU A 75 -12.49 10.10 -11.48
C LEU A 75 -11.56 10.42 -12.66
N ALA A 76 -10.50 11.18 -12.42
CA ALA A 76 -9.49 11.48 -13.41
C ALA A 76 -8.19 10.77 -13.05
N VAL A 77 -7.63 10.05 -14.03
CA VAL A 77 -6.35 9.34 -13.93
C VAL A 77 -5.37 9.98 -14.90
N SER A 78 -4.24 10.42 -14.38
CA SER A 78 -3.09 10.95 -15.12
C SER A 78 -1.92 9.99 -14.96
N ASP A 79 -2.08 8.79 -15.52
CA ASP A 79 -1.07 7.74 -15.54
C ASP A 79 -0.71 7.40 -17.00
N ASP A 80 0.51 6.92 -17.24
CA ASP A 80 1.01 6.51 -18.56
C ASP A 80 0.18 5.35 -19.13
N GLU A 81 -0.33 4.50 -18.23
CA GLU A 81 -1.25 3.41 -18.55
C GLU A 81 -2.64 3.75 -17.99
N PRO A 82 -3.63 4.02 -18.87
CA PRO A 82 -4.95 4.45 -18.43
C PRO A 82 -5.63 3.34 -17.64
N LEU A 83 -6.41 3.73 -16.63
CA LEU A 83 -7.32 2.81 -15.96
C LEU A 83 -8.45 2.44 -16.93
N GLU A 84 -8.69 1.16 -17.14
CA GLU A 84 -9.73 0.62 -18.02
C GLU A 84 -10.85 -0.06 -17.22
N PRO A 85 -12.11 -0.08 -17.71
CA PRO A 85 -13.20 -0.79 -17.05
C PRO A 85 -12.99 -2.31 -16.91
N THR A 86 -12.04 -2.88 -17.65
CA THR A 86 -11.66 -4.30 -17.60
C THR A 86 -10.61 -4.60 -16.54
N ASP A 87 -10.04 -3.57 -15.91
CA ASP A 87 -9.12 -3.73 -14.79
C ASP A 87 -9.88 -4.12 -13.51
N ASP A 88 -9.18 -4.03 -12.38
CA ASP A 88 -9.68 -4.37 -11.06
C ASP A 88 -9.25 -3.35 -9.99
N ILE A 89 -9.55 -3.70 -8.74
CA ILE A 89 -9.25 -2.85 -7.59
C ILE A 89 -7.74 -2.72 -7.33
N ASP A 90 -6.93 -3.72 -7.70
CA ASP A 90 -5.48 -3.68 -7.52
C ASP A 90 -4.90 -2.59 -8.42
N ARG A 91 -5.34 -2.53 -9.68
CA ARG A 91 -4.94 -1.46 -10.60
C ARG A 91 -5.32 -0.07 -10.10
N LEU A 92 -6.50 0.10 -9.50
CA LEU A 92 -6.86 1.38 -8.87
C LEU A 92 -5.88 1.77 -7.76
N LEU A 93 -5.49 0.80 -6.91
CA LEU A 93 -4.55 1.03 -5.81
C LEU A 93 -3.14 1.35 -6.29
N GLU A 94 -2.68 0.76 -7.39
CA GLU A 94 -1.40 1.11 -8.04
C GLU A 94 -1.38 2.57 -8.54
N VAL A 95 -2.51 3.08 -9.04
CA VAL A 95 -2.58 4.49 -9.45
C VAL A 95 -2.61 5.42 -8.23
N VAL A 96 -3.38 5.06 -7.19
CA VAL A 96 -3.42 5.81 -5.92
C VAL A 96 -2.05 5.84 -5.24
N GLU A 97 -1.29 4.77 -5.34
CA GLU A 97 0.02 4.63 -4.70
C GLU A 97 1.00 5.74 -5.08
N ARG A 98 1.02 6.12 -6.35
CA ARG A 98 1.85 7.20 -6.85
C ARG A 98 1.55 8.55 -6.21
N ASN A 99 0.32 8.77 -5.73
CA ASN A 99 0.01 9.97 -4.94
C ASN A 99 0.53 9.86 -3.49
N SER A 100 0.72 8.65 -2.97
CA SER A 100 0.98 8.37 -1.54
C SER A 100 2.46 8.33 -1.18
N LEU A 101 3.35 8.01 -2.12
CA LEU A 101 4.80 8.00 -1.88
C LEU A 101 5.48 9.37 -2.03
N GLY A 102 4.71 10.46 -2.00
CA GLY A 102 5.26 11.81 -2.00
C GLY A 102 5.78 12.29 -3.37
N PHE A 103 5.43 11.62 -4.47
CA PHE A 103 5.87 12.02 -5.81
C PHE A 103 5.35 13.41 -6.24
N LEU A 104 4.28 13.95 -5.63
CA LEU A 104 3.44 14.96 -6.29
C LEU A 104 3.20 16.24 -5.48
N ASP A 105 3.21 16.19 -4.14
CA ASP A 105 2.75 17.35 -3.35
C ASP A 105 3.81 18.47 -3.21
N ASP A 106 5.11 18.15 -3.34
CA ASP A 106 6.21 19.13 -3.20
C ASP A 106 7.27 19.06 -4.32
N ASP A 107 7.01 18.37 -5.44
CA ASP A 107 7.97 18.32 -6.54
C ASP A 107 8.05 19.70 -7.26
N PRO A 108 9.22 20.37 -7.27
CA PRO A 108 9.42 21.60 -8.03
C PRO A 108 9.20 21.42 -9.55
N ALA A 109 9.13 20.19 -10.06
CA ALA A 109 8.79 19.86 -11.45
C ALA A 109 7.28 19.93 -11.76
N GLY A 110 6.41 20.00 -10.74
CA GLY A 110 4.97 20.24 -10.93
C GLY A 110 4.19 19.07 -11.53
N PHE A 111 4.49 17.83 -11.13
CA PHE A 111 3.73 16.68 -11.58
C PHE A 111 2.27 16.75 -11.09
N ALA A 112 1.33 16.48 -12.00
CA ALA A 112 -0.09 16.43 -11.65
C ALA A 112 -0.38 15.17 -10.81
N PRO A 113 -1.36 15.20 -9.90
CA PRO A 113 -1.85 14.00 -9.21
C PRO A 113 -2.15 12.86 -10.19
N ALA A 114 -1.67 11.66 -9.90
CA ALA A 114 -1.89 10.46 -10.72
C ALA A 114 -3.36 10.05 -10.73
N VAL A 115 -4.07 10.28 -9.62
CA VAL A 115 -5.53 10.09 -9.55
C VAL A 115 -6.21 11.14 -8.67
N THR A 116 -7.33 11.67 -9.17
CA THR A 116 -8.23 12.55 -8.42
C THR A 116 -9.67 12.10 -8.57
N LEU A 117 -10.48 12.34 -7.55
CA LEU A 117 -11.93 12.17 -7.58
C LEU A 117 -12.59 13.51 -7.24
N ASP A 118 -13.46 14.01 -8.11
CA ASP A 118 -14.06 15.34 -8.00
C ASP A 118 -13.02 16.46 -7.82
N GLY A 119 -11.82 16.26 -8.38
CA GLY A 119 -10.67 17.17 -8.25
C GLY A 119 -9.88 17.05 -6.95
N GLU A 120 -10.27 16.16 -6.03
CA GLU A 120 -9.51 15.85 -4.82
C GLU A 120 -8.55 14.68 -5.07
N THR A 121 -7.28 14.84 -4.69
CA THR A 121 -6.28 13.76 -4.78
C THR A 121 -6.62 12.63 -3.81
N LEU A 122 -6.64 11.41 -4.33
CA LEU A 122 -6.78 10.21 -3.52
C LEU A 122 -5.39 9.71 -3.11
N HIS A 123 -5.19 9.49 -1.82
CA HIS A 123 -3.99 8.83 -1.30
C HIS A 123 -4.40 7.53 -0.59
N HIS A 124 -3.44 6.80 -0.04
CA HIS A 124 -3.68 5.68 0.84
C HIS A 124 -2.71 5.66 2.01
N ALA A 125 -3.12 5.00 3.09
CA ALA A 125 -2.25 4.56 4.16
C ALA A 125 -2.33 3.04 4.31
N LEU A 126 -1.23 2.41 4.70
CA LEU A 126 -1.18 0.98 4.96
C LEU A 126 -1.13 0.69 6.45
N VAL A 127 -1.95 -0.27 6.88
CA VAL A 127 -1.96 -0.81 8.24
C VAL A 127 -1.66 -2.30 8.16
N TYR A 128 -0.67 -2.77 8.91
CA TYR A 128 -0.34 -4.20 8.96
C TYR A 128 -1.54 -5.00 9.47
N GLN A 129 -1.90 -6.12 8.83
CA GLN A 129 -3.15 -6.81 9.14
C GLN A 129 -3.24 -7.28 10.61
N PRO A 130 -2.20 -7.86 11.23
CA PRO A 130 -2.24 -8.19 12.65
C PRO A 130 -2.50 -6.99 13.57
N VAL A 131 -2.06 -5.79 13.17
CA VAL A 131 -2.36 -4.53 13.89
C VAL A 131 -3.82 -4.16 13.69
N TRP A 132 -4.32 -4.20 12.45
CA TRP A 132 -5.73 -3.94 12.13
C TRP A 132 -6.66 -4.85 12.93
N ASP A 133 -6.39 -6.17 12.90
CA ASP A 133 -7.19 -7.18 13.58
C ASP A 133 -7.13 -7.02 15.10
N GLY A 134 -5.96 -6.74 15.66
CA GLY A 134 -5.80 -6.47 17.09
C GLY A 134 -6.61 -5.27 17.58
N LEU A 135 -6.65 -4.20 16.79
CA LEU A 135 -7.39 -2.97 17.13
C LEU A 135 -8.88 -3.03 16.79
N SER A 136 -9.30 -3.96 15.93
CA SER A 136 -10.67 -4.11 15.43
C SER A 136 -11.68 -4.63 16.46
N THR A 137 -11.48 -4.39 17.75
CA THR A 137 -12.47 -4.69 18.78
C THR A 137 -13.75 -3.91 18.52
N GLN A 138 -14.93 -4.54 18.61
CA GLN A 138 -16.18 -3.85 18.31
C GLN A 138 -16.39 -2.69 19.28
N LEU A 139 -16.29 -1.45 18.78
CA LEU A 139 -16.83 -0.29 19.47
C LEU A 139 -18.35 -0.40 19.47
N ASP A 140 -18.93 -0.21 20.65
CA ASP A 140 -20.36 -0.06 20.80
C ASP A 140 -20.80 1.37 20.43
N GLY A 141 -21.95 1.48 19.77
CA GLY A 141 -22.55 2.77 19.44
C GLY A 141 -23.43 2.74 18.19
N PRO A 142 -24.16 3.82 17.91
CA PRO A 142 -24.97 3.95 16.71
C PRO A 142 -24.09 3.93 15.45
N LEU A 143 -24.44 3.08 14.48
CA LEU A 143 -23.67 2.89 13.25
C LEU A 143 -23.57 4.17 12.41
N ASP A 144 -24.67 4.92 12.30
CA ASP A 144 -24.72 6.19 11.57
C ASP A 144 -23.77 7.23 12.19
N ASP A 145 -23.76 7.36 13.51
CA ASP A 145 -22.86 8.29 14.21
C ASP A 145 -21.38 7.93 13.99
N MET A 146 -21.05 6.63 13.99
CA MET A 146 -19.69 6.17 13.68
C MET A 146 -19.31 6.50 12.24
N PHE A 147 -20.22 6.23 11.30
CA PHE A 147 -20.01 6.50 9.89
C PHE A 147 -19.82 7.99 9.63
N ASP A 148 -20.72 8.85 10.13
CA ASP A 148 -20.65 10.29 9.93
C ASP A 148 -19.38 10.90 10.53
N ARG A 149 -18.96 10.43 11.70
CA ARG A 149 -17.71 10.88 12.33
C ARG A 149 -16.48 10.51 11.49
N LEU A 150 -16.44 9.29 10.95
CA LEU A 150 -15.29 8.78 10.19
C LEU A 150 -15.24 9.33 8.77
N LEU A 151 -16.37 9.24 8.08
CA LEU A 151 -16.48 9.33 6.63
C LEU A 151 -17.47 10.41 6.17
N GLY A 152 -18.15 11.11 7.08
CA GLY A 152 -19.16 12.12 6.74
C GLY A 152 -18.62 13.30 5.94
N HIS A 153 -17.31 13.55 6.01
CA HIS A 153 -16.63 14.55 5.18
C HIS A 153 -16.47 14.08 3.72
N SER A 154 -16.33 12.77 3.48
CA SER A 154 -16.03 12.18 2.18
C SER A 154 -17.29 12.09 1.31
N THR A 155 -17.28 12.75 0.15
CA THR A 155 -18.35 12.60 -0.86
C THR A 155 -18.35 11.17 -1.43
N LEU A 156 -17.16 10.60 -1.65
CA LEU A 156 -16.97 9.22 -2.06
C LEU A 156 -17.74 8.27 -1.13
N ALA A 157 -17.46 8.31 0.18
CA ALA A 157 -18.07 7.39 1.12
C ALA A 157 -19.60 7.55 1.18
N ARG A 158 -20.10 8.80 1.23
CA ARG A 158 -21.53 9.09 1.29
C ARG A 158 -22.31 8.60 0.07
N GLU A 159 -21.68 8.58 -1.11
CA GLU A 159 -22.27 8.01 -2.31
C GLU A 159 -22.13 6.49 -2.34
N LEU A 160 -20.94 5.98 -2.03
CA LEU A 160 -20.59 4.57 -2.10
C LEU A 160 -21.44 3.70 -1.17
N TYR A 161 -21.62 4.14 0.08
CA TYR A 161 -22.31 3.38 1.12
C TYR A 161 -23.78 3.80 1.31
N ARG A 162 -24.30 4.68 0.44
CA ARG A 162 -25.69 5.14 0.49
C ARG A 162 -26.64 3.94 0.49
N ASP A 163 -27.53 3.87 1.47
CA ASP A 163 -28.51 2.80 1.69
C ASP A 163 -27.90 1.40 1.91
N ARG A 164 -26.57 1.28 2.03
CA ARG A 164 -25.83 0.03 2.20
C ARG A 164 -25.05 -0.03 3.51
N LEU A 165 -25.22 0.95 4.39
CA LEU A 165 -24.41 1.06 5.60
C LEU A 165 -24.48 -0.20 6.47
N THR A 166 -25.64 -0.86 6.52
CA THR A 166 -25.82 -2.14 7.24
C THR A 166 -25.03 -3.30 6.62
N GLU A 167 -24.80 -3.29 5.30
CA GLU A 167 -24.00 -4.32 4.60
C GLU A 167 -22.52 -4.24 4.97
N VAL A 168 -22.05 -3.03 5.33
CA VAL A 168 -20.65 -2.75 5.69
C VAL A 168 -20.48 -2.42 7.17
N ALA A 169 -21.45 -2.76 8.01
CA ALA A 169 -21.49 -2.33 9.40
C ALA A 169 -20.24 -2.76 10.21
N ASP A 170 -19.75 -3.98 9.95
CA ASP A 170 -18.55 -4.48 10.64
C ASP A 170 -17.30 -3.74 10.19
N LEU A 171 -17.16 -3.43 8.90
CA LEU A 171 -16.03 -2.63 8.38
C LEU A 171 -16.04 -1.20 8.95
N VAL A 172 -17.22 -0.59 9.11
CA VAL A 172 -17.35 0.72 9.77
C VAL A 172 -16.90 0.64 11.23
N ARG A 173 -17.30 -0.40 11.97
CA ARG A 173 -16.86 -0.59 13.36
C ARG A 173 -15.36 -0.83 13.46
N GLN A 174 -14.79 -1.64 12.57
CA GLN A 174 -13.34 -1.87 12.53
C GLN A 174 -12.57 -0.58 12.32
N LEU A 175 -12.92 0.19 11.27
CA LEU A 175 -12.29 1.48 11.02
C LEU A 175 -12.53 2.46 12.18
N ALA A 176 -13.70 2.45 12.81
CA ALA A 176 -13.99 3.28 13.99
C ALA A 176 -13.04 3.00 15.15
N SER A 177 -12.73 1.73 15.39
CA SER A 177 -11.84 1.30 16.48
C SER A 177 -10.39 1.67 16.19
N VAL A 178 -9.94 1.47 14.94
CA VAL A 178 -8.60 1.88 14.50
C VAL A 178 -8.47 3.41 14.57
N ASP A 179 -9.44 4.17 14.07
CA ASP A 179 -9.44 5.64 14.12
C ASP A 179 -9.45 6.16 15.57
N ALA A 180 -10.23 5.55 16.46
CA ALA A 180 -10.22 5.90 17.87
C ALA A 180 -8.85 5.65 18.51
N PHE A 181 -8.16 4.57 18.15
CA PHE A 181 -6.80 4.32 18.59
C PHE A 181 -5.80 5.35 18.05
N VAL A 182 -5.85 5.64 16.75
CA VAL A 182 -5.03 6.67 16.09
C VAL A 182 -5.18 8.00 16.81
N ALA A 183 -6.41 8.44 17.04
CA ALA A 183 -6.71 9.68 17.76
C ALA A 183 -6.23 9.65 19.23
N ALA A 184 -6.47 8.56 19.96
CA ALA A 184 -6.05 8.42 21.36
C ALA A 184 -4.52 8.41 21.54
N ARG A 185 -3.77 8.02 20.51
CA ARG A 185 -2.30 8.07 20.48
C ARG A 185 -1.73 9.38 19.93
N GLY A 186 -2.58 10.33 19.56
CA GLY A 186 -2.14 11.58 18.94
C GLY A 186 -1.50 11.38 17.57
N LEU A 187 -1.79 10.25 16.92
CA LEU A 187 -1.40 9.96 15.56
C LEU A 187 -2.39 10.65 14.59
N VAL A 188 -1.98 10.77 13.34
CA VAL A 188 -2.82 11.30 12.26
C VAL A 188 -2.85 10.31 11.11
N TRP A 189 -3.99 10.19 10.44
CA TRP A 189 -4.03 9.55 9.14
C TRP A 189 -3.17 10.38 8.18
N ALA A 190 -2.26 9.72 7.50
CA ALA A 190 -1.33 10.33 6.56
C ALA A 190 -0.75 9.23 5.65
N PRO A 191 -0.46 9.55 4.38
CA PRO A 191 0.23 8.63 3.49
C PRO A 191 1.70 8.43 3.91
N PRO A 192 2.40 7.39 3.42
CA PRO A 192 3.76 7.04 3.84
C PRO A 192 4.81 8.16 3.66
N GLY A 193 4.66 8.99 2.63
CA GLY A 193 5.60 10.07 2.33
C GLY A 193 5.35 11.39 3.08
N GLU A 194 4.30 11.48 3.92
CA GLU A 194 3.95 12.73 4.61
C GLU A 194 4.79 12.93 5.89
N GLU A 195 5.48 14.07 5.97
CA GLU A 195 6.37 14.42 7.10
C GLU A 195 5.65 14.44 8.46
N ARG A 196 4.36 14.78 8.48
CA ARG A 196 3.54 14.76 9.71
C ARG A 196 3.17 13.36 10.17
N GLN A 197 3.36 12.33 9.34
CA GLN A 197 3.18 10.95 9.77
C GLN A 197 4.23 10.62 10.84
N ARG A 198 3.85 9.84 11.87
CA ARG A 198 4.76 9.45 12.95
C ARG A 198 5.92 8.55 12.48
N TYR A 199 5.67 7.73 11.45
CA TYR A 199 6.61 6.76 10.89
C TYR A 199 6.76 6.98 9.38
N PRO A 200 7.23 8.16 8.96
CA PRO A 200 7.34 8.47 7.54
C PRO A 200 8.39 7.58 6.89
N VAL A 201 8.26 7.38 5.59
CA VAL A 201 9.20 6.62 4.77
C VAL A 201 9.61 7.45 3.57
N ASP A 202 10.92 7.55 3.36
CA ASP A 202 11.48 8.23 2.20
C ASP A 202 11.16 7.49 0.90
N LEU A 203 11.02 8.24 -0.18
CA LEU A 203 10.80 7.67 -1.51
C LEU A 203 11.95 6.69 -1.87
N GLY A 204 11.57 5.48 -2.27
CA GLY A 204 12.54 4.48 -2.69
C GLY A 204 13.33 3.81 -1.56
N ALA A 205 12.89 3.99 -0.30
CA ALA A 205 13.57 3.39 0.84
C ALA A 205 13.64 1.86 0.72
N GLN A 206 14.82 1.33 1.05
CA GLN A 206 15.09 -0.09 1.22
C GLN A 206 15.78 -0.25 2.58
N PHE A 207 15.27 -1.15 3.40
CA PHE A 207 15.68 -1.34 4.79
C PHE A 207 16.50 -2.62 4.90
N ASP A 208 17.67 -2.52 5.53
CA ASP A 208 18.42 -3.70 5.89
C ASP A 208 17.85 -4.37 7.16
N VAL A 209 18.34 -5.56 7.51
CA VAL A 209 17.91 -6.27 8.73
C VAL A 209 18.08 -5.41 10.00
N ALA A 210 19.10 -4.56 10.08
CA ALA A 210 19.32 -3.71 11.25
C ALA A 210 18.25 -2.61 11.34
N ASP A 211 17.84 -2.03 10.21
CA ASP A 211 16.71 -1.10 10.12
C ASP A 211 15.41 -1.79 10.56
N LEU A 212 15.11 -2.98 10.01
CA LEU A 212 13.92 -3.74 10.35
C LEU A 212 13.84 -4.05 11.87
N ARG A 213 14.96 -4.47 12.47
CA ARG A 213 15.07 -4.68 13.92
C ARG A 213 14.82 -3.41 14.71
N SER A 214 15.41 -2.29 14.28
CA SER A 214 15.21 -0.97 14.90
C SER A 214 13.74 -0.56 14.88
N PHE A 215 13.02 -0.81 13.78
CA PHE A 215 11.59 -0.50 13.66
C PHE A 215 10.72 -1.37 14.57
N VAL A 216 11.04 -2.68 14.71
CA VAL A 216 10.35 -3.55 15.66
C VAL A 216 10.59 -3.08 17.11
N ASP A 217 11.81 -2.68 17.45
CA ASP A 217 12.15 -2.16 18.78
C ASP A 217 11.48 -0.80 19.08
N GLU A 218 11.36 0.08 18.07
CA GLU A 218 10.57 1.31 18.17
C GLU A 218 9.09 0.99 18.38
N ALA A 219 8.50 0.14 17.53
CA ALA A 219 7.10 -0.24 17.64
C ALA A 219 6.78 -0.87 19.01
N ARG A 220 7.68 -1.71 19.54
CA ARG A 220 7.53 -2.33 20.87
C ARG A 220 7.50 -1.29 21.99
N ARG A 221 8.30 -0.23 21.88
CA ARG A 221 8.28 0.90 22.85
C ARG A 221 7.01 1.72 22.71
N ASP A 222 6.63 2.08 21.49
CA ASP A 222 5.49 2.96 21.23
C ASP A 222 4.15 2.27 21.55
N THR A 223 4.08 0.94 21.41
CA THR A 223 2.90 0.13 21.71
C THR A 223 2.93 -0.50 23.11
N ALA A 224 3.92 -0.18 23.94
CA ALA A 224 4.03 -0.72 25.29
C ALA A 224 2.73 -0.50 26.09
N GLY A 225 2.21 -1.58 26.68
CA GLY A 225 0.95 -1.57 27.45
C GLY A 225 -0.33 -1.72 26.63
N VAL A 226 -0.25 -1.91 25.31
CA VAL A 226 -1.41 -2.25 24.46
C VAL A 226 -1.42 -3.75 24.20
N GLU A 227 -2.12 -4.50 25.05
CA GLU A 227 -2.17 -5.98 24.93
C GLU A 227 -2.65 -6.44 23.55
N ALA A 228 -3.60 -5.71 22.96
CA ALA A 228 -4.16 -6.00 21.65
C ALA A 228 -3.12 -5.99 20.50
N LEU A 229 -1.98 -5.30 20.68
CA LEU A 229 -0.93 -5.20 19.67
C LEU A 229 0.25 -6.14 19.92
N ARG A 230 0.27 -6.86 21.05
CA ARG A 230 1.40 -7.71 21.42
C ARG A 230 1.66 -8.80 20.39
N ALA A 231 0.60 -9.47 19.91
CA ALA A 231 0.72 -10.51 18.89
C ALA A 231 1.28 -9.96 17.56
N ALA A 232 0.89 -8.75 17.16
CA ALA A 232 1.40 -8.11 15.93
C ALA A 232 2.90 -7.81 16.02
N VAL A 233 3.37 -7.33 17.18
CA VAL A 233 4.80 -7.07 17.42
C VAL A 233 5.61 -8.37 17.46
N GLU A 234 5.09 -9.40 18.12
CA GLU A 234 5.74 -10.73 18.18
C GLU A 234 5.85 -11.35 16.77
N GLU A 235 4.82 -11.21 15.95
CA GLU A 235 4.81 -11.71 14.57
C GLU A 235 5.83 -11.00 13.69
N ALA A 236 5.89 -9.67 13.74
CA ALA A 236 6.88 -8.90 13.00
C ALA A 236 8.32 -9.21 13.46
N ASP A 237 8.56 -9.36 14.76
CA ASP A 237 9.87 -9.74 15.31
C ASP A 237 10.34 -11.13 14.83
N ARG A 238 9.40 -12.07 14.72
CA ARG A 238 9.64 -13.40 14.16
C ARG A 238 9.99 -13.32 12.68
N ALA A 239 9.21 -12.58 11.88
CA ALA A 239 9.47 -12.41 10.45
C ALA A 239 10.85 -11.79 10.16
N VAL A 240 11.23 -10.75 10.91
CA VAL A 240 12.57 -10.15 10.80
C VAL A 240 13.67 -11.15 11.18
N GLY A 241 13.43 -12.00 12.18
CA GLY A 241 14.38 -13.06 12.55
C GLY A 241 14.54 -14.16 11.50
N GLU A 242 13.48 -14.48 10.77
CA GLU A 242 13.53 -15.41 9.64
C GLU A 242 14.33 -14.81 8.48
N HIS A 243 14.07 -13.54 8.14
CA HIS A 243 14.83 -12.82 7.12
C HIS A 243 16.33 -12.73 7.46
N GLU A 244 16.67 -12.41 8.70
CA GLU A 244 18.06 -12.41 9.18
C GLU A 244 18.73 -13.79 9.05
N ALA A 245 17.99 -14.87 9.31
CA ALA A 245 18.50 -16.23 9.17
C ALA A 245 18.74 -16.60 7.69
N GLU A 246 17.86 -16.16 6.79
CA GLU A 246 18.00 -16.34 5.34
C GLU A 246 19.21 -15.59 4.79
N GLU A 247 19.40 -14.31 5.15
CA GLU A 247 20.58 -13.53 4.74
C GLU A 247 21.88 -14.16 5.24
N ARG A 248 21.90 -14.62 6.50
CA ARG A 248 23.06 -15.31 7.07
C ARG A 248 23.34 -16.62 6.34
N HIS A 249 22.30 -17.40 6.05
CA HIS A 249 22.44 -18.63 5.29
C HIS A 249 22.98 -18.37 3.87
N ALA A 250 22.48 -17.34 3.19
CA ALA A 250 22.95 -16.93 1.87
C ALA A 250 24.42 -16.47 1.90
N ALA A 251 24.86 -15.78 2.96
CA ALA A 251 26.24 -15.35 3.14
C ALA A 251 27.20 -16.51 3.46
N GLU A 252 26.71 -17.58 4.09
CA GLU A 252 27.49 -18.79 4.41
C GLU A 252 27.60 -19.75 3.22
N GLN A 253 26.69 -19.66 2.23
CA GLN A 253 26.84 -20.43 1.00
C GLN A 253 28.00 -19.85 0.19
N PRO A 254 28.98 -20.68 -0.25
CA PRO A 254 29.97 -20.21 -1.21
C PRO A 254 29.22 -19.69 -2.43
N PRO A 255 29.64 -18.56 -3.03
CA PRO A 255 29.02 -18.07 -4.25
C PRO A 255 28.92 -19.24 -5.22
N ALA A 256 27.72 -19.49 -5.73
CA ALA A 256 27.48 -20.55 -6.70
C ALA A 256 28.63 -20.54 -7.71
N ASP A 257 29.20 -21.70 -8.01
CA ASP A 257 30.36 -21.79 -8.88
C ASP A 257 30.03 -21.21 -10.27
N TRP A 258 30.28 -19.90 -10.43
CA TRP A 258 30.09 -19.18 -11.67
C TRP A 258 31.04 -19.69 -12.76
N SER A 259 32.00 -20.57 -12.43
CA SER A 259 32.85 -21.24 -13.44
C SER A 259 32.10 -22.31 -14.24
N ALA A 260 30.89 -22.72 -13.80
CA ALA A 260 29.99 -23.57 -14.58
C ALA A 260 29.01 -22.78 -15.48
N PHE A 261 28.94 -21.45 -15.33
CA PHE A 261 28.29 -20.61 -16.35
C PHE A 261 29.26 -20.49 -17.52
N ASP A 262 29.04 -21.31 -18.55
CA ASP A 262 29.73 -21.19 -19.82
C ASP A 262 29.35 -19.85 -20.49
N LEU A 263 30.02 -18.77 -20.08
CA LEU A 263 29.91 -17.43 -20.64
C LEU A 263 30.09 -17.45 -22.16
N THR A 264 30.79 -18.46 -22.69
CA THR A 264 30.93 -18.70 -24.13
C THR A 264 29.61 -19.12 -24.78
N ALA A 265 28.80 -19.96 -24.14
CA ALA A 265 27.50 -20.39 -24.65
C ALA A 265 26.47 -19.24 -24.66
N THR A 266 26.43 -18.42 -23.61
CA THR A 266 25.53 -17.24 -23.55
C THR A 266 26.00 -16.12 -24.49
N ALA A 267 27.32 -15.93 -24.65
CA ALA A 267 27.86 -14.98 -25.63
C ALA A 267 27.62 -15.42 -27.09
N LEU A 268 27.73 -16.73 -27.38
CA LEU A 268 27.41 -17.30 -28.69
C LEU A 268 25.91 -17.19 -29.01
N ALA A 269 25.02 -17.49 -28.05
CA ALA A 269 23.58 -17.31 -28.21
C ALA A 269 23.21 -15.84 -28.47
N ASN A 270 23.82 -14.89 -27.77
CA ASN A 270 23.60 -13.46 -27.99
C ASN A 270 24.20 -12.95 -29.32
N LEU A 271 25.26 -13.56 -29.83
CA LEU A 271 25.84 -13.25 -31.15
C LEU A 271 24.99 -13.80 -32.30
N GLU A 272 24.38 -14.98 -32.14
CA GLU A 272 23.45 -15.54 -33.11
C GLU A 272 22.14 -14.76 -33.17
N ILE A 273 21.61 -14.31 -32.02
CA ILE A 273 20.44 -13.43 -31.96
C ILE A 273 20.74 -12.07 -32.63
N LYS A 274 21.92 -11.48 -32.40
CA LYS A 274 22.33 -10.23 -33.06
C LYS A 274 22.55 -10.37 -34.57
N ARG A 275 22.96 -11.54 -35.05
CA ARG A 275 23.04 -11.86 -36.50
C ARG A 275 21.67 -12.08 -37.13
N ALA A 276 20.71 -12.62 -36.39
CA ALA A 276 19.34 -12.82 -36.87
C ALA A 276 18.54 -11.50 -36.98
N ILE A 277 18.93 -10.47 -36.23
CA ILE A 277 18.23 -9.17 -36.18
C ILE A 277 18.80 -8.15 -37.19
N ALA A 278 19.97 -8.41 -37.79
CA ALA A 278 20.56 -7.56 -38.82
C ALA A 278 20.16 -8.01 -40.24
N VAL A 279 18.86 -7.92 -40.54
CA VAL A 279 18.33 -8.07 -41.90
C VAL A 279 17.46 -6.85 -42.17
N ASP A 280 17.67 -6.19 -43.30
CA ASP A 280 16.87 -5.03 -43.67
C ASP A 280 15.42 -5.43 -44.02
N GLU A 281 14.57 -4.44 -44.24
CA GLU A 281 13.13 -4.57 -44.57
C GLU A 281 12.86 -5.37 -45.88
N HIS A 282 13.92 -5.82 -46.58
CA HIS A 282 13.86 -6.64 -47.79
C HIS A 282 14.50 -8.02 -47.62
N GLY A 283 14.94 -8.39 -46.41
CA GLY A 283 15.45 -9.72 -46.10
C GLY A 283 16.87 -9.99 -46.61
N ASN A 284 17.67 -8.95 -46.88
CA ASN A 284 19.09 -9.12 -47.18
C ASN A 284 19.96 -8.87 -45.94
N PRO A 285 21.04 -9.66 -45.73
CA PRO A 285 21.96 -9.40 -44.64
C PRO A 285 22.62 -8.03 -44.84
N LEU A 286 22.62 -7.20 -43.79
CA LEU A 286 23.39 -5.95 -43.77
C LEU A 286 24.90 -6.21 -43.84
#